data_AF-A0A6J8CIA7-F1
#
_entry.id   AF-A0A6J8CIA7-F1
#
_cell.length_a   1.000
_cell.length_b   1.000
_cell.length_c   1.000
_cell.angle_alpha   90.00
_cell.angle_beta   90.00
_cell.angle_gamma   90.00
#
_symmetry.space_group_name_H-M   'P 1'
#
loop_
_entity.id
_entity.type
_entity.pdbx_description
1 polymer ?
#
loop_
_entity_poly.entity_id
_entity_poly.type
_entity_poly.pdbx_seq_one_letter_code
_entity_poly.pdbx_strand_id
1 'polypeptide(L)'
;MADLFTEIFNLLPLCHCINNKILLMHGGLFRDENVTLDDLRKVDRNRQPPESGAMCELLWSDPQMMCGTSDSKRGVGTMFGPDVTKKFLQKNKLDYIVRSHEVKQEGYEVIHDGKCITVFSAPNYCDQMGNKGAFINITGDDLTPKFTSFEAVPHPNVKPMAYANPLFGLF
;
A
#
# COMPACT_ATOMS: atom_id res chain seq x y z
N MET A 1 22.37 15.00 -6.63
CA MET A 1 21.61 14.21 -7.64
C MET A 1 20.44 13.46 -6.98
N ALA A 2 20.66 12.83 -5.81
CA ALA A 2 19.57 12.28 -5.01
C ALA A 2 18.55 13.34 -4.56
N ASP A 3 19.02 14.56 -4.24
CA ASP A 3 18.15 15.63 -3.71
C ASP A 3 17.01 16.00 -4.65
N LEU A 4 17.28 16.09 -5.96
CA LEU A 4 16.25 16.37 -6.97
C LEU A 4 15.19 15.26 -7.02
N PHE A 5 15.60 13.99 -6.93
CA PHE A 5 14.64 12.88 -6.85
C PHE A 5 13.82 12.93 -5.56
N THR A 6 14.45 13.26 -4.43
CA THR A 6 13.77 13.44 -3.15
C THR A 6 12.73 14.55 -3.20
N GLU A 7 13.07 15.70 -3.80
CA GLU A 7 12.13 16.80 -4.01
C GLU A 7 10.93 16.39 -4.88
N ILE A 8 11.18 15.63 -5.96
CA ILE A 8 10.11 15.10 -6.82
C ILE A 8 9.23 14.10 -6.05
N PHE A 9 9.82 13.21 -5.25
CA PHE A 9 9.06 12.22 -4.48
C PHE A 9 8.14 12.87 -3.44
N ASN A 10 8.55 13.99 -2.85
CA ASN A 10 7.69 14.76 -1.95
C ASN A 10 6.43 15.30 -2.66
N LEU A 11 6.43 15.43 -3.98
CA LEU A 11 5.28 15.94 -4.74
C LEU A 11 4.26 14.87 -5.15
N LEU A 12 4.64 13.59 -5.07
CA LEU A 12 3.77 12.48 -5.45
C LEU A 12 2.46 12.49 -4.64
N PRO A 13 1.31 12.17 -5.26
CA PRO A 13 0.05 12.03 -4.53
C PRO A 13 0.12 10.83 -3.59
N LEU A 14 -0.48 10.95 -2.40
CA LEU A 14 -0.45 9.91 -1.37
C LEU A 14 -1.51 8.81 -1.59
N CYS A 15 -2.61 9.14 -2.26
CA CYS A 15 -3.70 8.22 -2.54
C CYS A 15 -4.47 8.64 -3.81
N HIS A 16 -5.25 7.72 -4.36
CA HIS A 16 -6.10 7.96 -5.53
C HIS A 16 -7.50 7.42 -5.29
N CYS A 17 -8.54 8.12 -5.77
CA CYS A 17 -9.93 7.68 -5.59
C CYS A 17 -10.61 7.53 -6.96
N ILE A 18 -11.02 6.30 -7.29
CA ILE A 18 -11.68 5.97 -8.57
C ILE A 18 -13.19 6.01 -8.37
N ASN A 19 -13.88 6.78 -9.20
CA ASN A 19 -15.35 6.91 -9.24
C ASN A 19 -16.00 7.20 -7.86
N ASN A 20 -15.26 7.80 -6.93
CA ASN A 20 -15.69 7.98 -5.52
C ASN A 20 -16.08 6.67 -4.82
N LYS A 21 -15.55 5.53 -5.29
CA LYS A 21 -15.88 4.19 -4.81
C LYS A 21 -14.69 3.40 -4.34
N ILE A 22 -13.53 3.56 -4.96
CA ILE A 22 -12.35 2.76 -4.64
C ILE A 22 -11.25 3.72 -4.21
N LEU A 23 -10.71 3.54 -3.00
CA LEU A 23 -9.54 4.29 -2.53
C LEU A 23 -8.28 3.44 -2.68
N LEU A 24 -7.25 4.02 -3.26
CA LEU A 24 -5.95 3.40 -3.47
C LEU A 24 -4.88 4.14 -2.68
N MET A 25 -4.03 3.42 -1.97
CA MET A 25 -2.84 3.94 -1.29
C MET A 25 -1.73 2.89 -1.28
N HIS A 26 -0.50 3.26 -0.88
CA HIS A 26 0.57 2.27 -0.79
C HIS A 26 0.42 1.38 0.46
N GLY A 27 0.38 2.01 1.64
CA GLY A 27 0.26 1.40 2.96
C GLY A 27 -1.17 1.01 3.28
N GLY A 28 -1.90 1.82 4.06
CA GLY A 28 -3.25 1.45 4.42
C GLY A 28 -4.03 2.52 5.17
N LEU A 29 -4.84 2.08 6.13
CA LEU A 29 -5.76 2.94 6.88
C LEU A 29 -5.14 3.42 8.20
N PHE A 30 -5.97 4.16 8.93
CA PHE A 30 -5.57 5.06 9.99
C PHE A 30 -5.86 4.52 11.38
N ARG A 31 -5.09 4.97 12.38
CA ARG A 31 -5.43 4.76 13.79
C ARG A 31 -6.58 5.67 14.23
N ASP A 32 -6.62 6.90 13.72
CA ASP A 32 -7.72 7.82 13.94
C ASP A 32 -8.92 7.44 13.07
N GLU A 33 -10.02 7.03 13.72
CA GLU A 33 -11.25 6.65 13.03
C GLU A 33 -12.00 7.83 12.39
N ASN A 34 -11.59 9.08 12.65
CA ASN A 34 -12.25 10.28 12.14
C ASN A 34 -11.78 10.73 10.76
N VAL A 35 -10.70 10.16 10.24
CA VAL A 35 -10.14 10.55 8.94
C VAL A 35 -11.16 10.40 7.81
N THR A 36 -11.31 11.47 7.03
CA THR A 36 -12.16 11.54 5.84
C THR A 36 -11.35 11.78 4.57
N LEU A 37 -11.96 11.53 3.39
CA LEU A 37 -11.34 11.89 2.10
C LEU A 37 -10.98 13.37 1.99
N ASP A 38 -11.76 14.26 2.61
CA ASP A 38 -11.48 15.70 2.63
C ASP A 38 -10.23 16.03 3.44
N ASP A 39 -9.98 15.30 4.53
CA ASP A 39 -8.75 15.45 5.31
C ASP A 39 -7.54 15.00 4.49
N LEU A 40 -7.66 13.89 3.75
CA LEU A 40 -6.59 13.38 2.89
C LEU A 40 -6.18 14.38 1.78
N ARG A 41 -7.15 15.12 1.22
CA ARG A 41 -6.86 16.17 0.21
C ARG A 41 -6.10 17.37 0.79
N LYS A 42 -6.22 17.62 2.10
CA LYS A 42 -5.60 18.75 2.80
C LYS A 42 -4.22 18.45 3.38
N VAL A 43 -3.76 17.19 3.28
CA VAL A 43 -2.44 16.81 3.78
C VAL A 43 -1.36 17.59 3.03
N ASP A 44 -0.54 18.34 3.78
CA ASP A 44 0.67 18.96 3.26
C ASP A 44 1.73 17.88 3.05
N ARG A 45 1.79 17.37 1.81
CA ARG A 45 2.63 16.23 1.44
C ARG A 45 4.02 16.61 0.96
N ASN A 46 4.31 17.89 0.68
CA ASN A 46 5.58 18.32 0.08
C ASN A 46 6.72 18.36 1.12
N ARG A 47 6.98 17.22 1.73
CA ARG A 47 7.89 17.00 2.85
C ARG A 47 8.17 15.52 3.01
N GLN A 48 9.14 15.18 3.84
CA GLN A 48 9.32 13.80 4.28
C GLN A 48 8.13 13.35 5.15
N PRO A 49 7.74 12.06 5.10
CA PRO A 49 6.69 11.53 5.96
C PRO A 49 7.02 11.78 7.44
N PRO A 50 6.06 12.29 8.25
CA PRO A 50 6.21 12.33 9.71
C PRO A 50 6.31 10.92 10.31
N GLU A 51 6.70 10.84 11.58
CA GLU A 51 6.69 9.58 12.34
C GLU A 51 5.27 9.04 12.60
N SER A 52 4.24 9.89 12.57
CA SER A 52 2.84 9.51 12.80
C SER A 52 1.85 10.40 12.03
N GLY A 53 0.57 10.00 12.03
CA GLY A 53 -0.53 10.71 11.36
C GLY A 53 -0.80 10.21 9.93
N ALA A 54 -1.78 10.84 9.28
CA ALA A 54 -2.35 10.32 8.03
C ALA A 54 -1.34 10.08 6.90
N MET A 55 -0.37 10.98 6.71
CA MET A 55 0.68 10.80 5.69
C MET A 55 1.55 9.56 5.98
N CYS A 56 1.90 9.33 7.24
CA CYS A 56 2.67 8.16 7.65
C CYS A 56 1.86 6.87 7.43
N GLU A 57 0.62 6.85 7.91
CA GLU A 57 -0.25 5.67 7.88
C GLU A 57 -0.67 5.27 6.45
N LEU A 58 -0.89 6.25 5.55
CA LEU A 58 -1.10 6.00 4.12
C LEU A 58 0.06 5.25 3.45
N LEU A 59 1.28 5.38 3.98
CA LEU A 59 2.49 4.80 3.42
C LEU A 59 2.92 3.50 4.14
N TRP A 60 2.64 3.38 5.44
CA TRP A 60 3.26 2.34 6.28
C TRP A 60 2.29 1.39 6.99
N SER A 61 0.99 1.69 7.04
CA SER A 61 0.03 0.83 7.75
C SER A 61 -0.22 -0.48 7.00
N ASP A 62 -0.46 -1.55 7.76
CA ASP A 62 -0.78 -2.88 7.25
C ASP A 62 -2.09 -3.43 7.82
N PRO A 63 -2.83 -4.24 7.06
CA PRO A 63 -4.05 -4.85 7.58
C PRO A 63 -3.73 -6.00 8.55
N GLN A 64 -4.66 -6.29 9.46
CA GLN A 64 -4.61 -7.44 10.37
C GLN A 64 -5.95 -8.18 10.42
N MET A 65 -5.92 -9.48 10.70
CA MET A 65 -7.15 -10.29 10.77
C MET A 65 -8.04 -9.99 11.98
N MET A 66 -7.44 -9.53 13.09
CA MET A 66 -8.17 -9.19 14.31
C MET A 66 -8.77 -7.79 14.23
N CYS A 67 -9.94 -7.60 14.85
CA CYS A 67 -10.56 -6.27 14.96
C CYS A 67 -9.69 -5.28 15.75
N GLY A 68 -9.92 -3.99 15.52
CA GLY A 68 -9.23 -2.88 16.15
C GLY A 68 -7.92 -2.49 15.45
N THR A 69 -7.13 -1.69 16.16
CA THR A 69 -5.80 -1.25 15.71
C THR A 69 -4.74 -1.79 16.65
N SER A 70 -3.55 -2.11 16.14
CA SER A 70 -2.39 -2.46 16.96
C SER A 70 -1.12 -1.79 16.43
N ASP A 71 -0.03 -1.88 17.19
CA ASP A 71 1.24 -1.30 16.77
C ASP A 71 1.81 -2.05 15.57
N SER A 72 2.35 -1.31 14.61
CA SER A 72 2.91 -1.88 13.40
C SER A 72 4.13 -2.74 13.70
N LYS A 73 4.20 -3.93 13.07
CA LYS A 73 5.39 -4.80 13.11
C LYS A 73 6.63 -4.13 12.49
N ARG A 74 6.45 -3.03 11.75
CA ARG A 74 7.51 -2.24 11.14
C ARG A 74 8.08 -1.17 12.07
N GLY A 75 7.49 -0.98 13.25
CA GLY A 75 7.83 0.12 14.15
C GLY A 75 7.33 1.50 13.71
N VAL A 76 6.60 1.57 12.59
CA VAL A 76 6.01 2.80 12.03
C VAL A 76 4.69 2.50 11.32
N GLY A 77 3.73 3.43 11.40
CA GLY A 77 2.35 3.19 10.99
C GLY A 77 1.54 2.39 12.02
N THR A 78 0.37 1.90 11.62
CA THR A 78 -0.50 1.07 12.48
C THR A 78 -0.91 -0.21 11.76
N MET A 79 -1.20 -1.26 12.51
CA MET A 79 -2.00 -2.37 12.00
C MET A 79 -3.48 -2.00 12.12
N PHE A 80 -4.33 -2.40 11.16
CA PHE A 80 -5.78 -2.11 11.19
C PHE A 80 -6.65 -3.32 10.81
N GLY A 81 -7.73 -3.52 11.57
CA GLY A 81 -8.64 -4.65 11.41
C GLY A 81 -9.76 -4.47 10.38
N PRO A 82 -10.59 -5.51 10.19
CA PRO A 82 -11.75 -5.47 9.30
C PRO A 82 -12.81 -4.47 9.72
N ASP A 83 -12.98 -4.23 11.03
CA ASP A 83 -13.88 -3.22 11.58
C ASP A 83 -13.44 -1.80 11.25
N VAL A 84 -12.14 -1.50 11.36
CA VAL A 84 -11.56 -0.20 10.95
C VAL A 84 -11.81 0.03 9.47
N THR A 85 -11.55 -0.98 8.64
CA THR A 85 -11.80 -0.93 7.19
C THR A 85 -13.26 -0.65 6.89
N LYS A 86 -14.17 -1.41 7.50
CA LYS A 86 -15.62 -1.25 7.30
C LYS A 86 -16.09 0.14 7.72
N LYS A 87 -15.68 0.64 8.89
CA LYS A 87 -16.04 1.97 9.39
C LYS A 87 -15.57 3.08 8.45
N PHE A 88 -14.31 3.02 8.01
CA PHE A 88 -13.75 4.02 7.10
C PHE A 88 -14.49 4.06 5.75
N LEU A 89 -14.75 2.89 5.16
CA LEU A 89 -15.47 2.78 3.89
C LEU A 89 -16.90 3.31 4.00
N GLN A 90 -17.62 2.94 5.07
CA GLN A 90 -18.98 3.43 5.33
C GLN A 90 -19.02 4.95 5.49
N LYS A 91 -18.10 5.51 6.28
CA LYS A 91 -17.99 6.96 6.51
C LYS A 91 -17.76 7.73 5.21
N ASN A 92 -16.91 7.19 4.34
CA ASN A 92 -16.51 7.85 3.10
C ASN A 92 -17.31 7.38 1.86
N LYS A 93 -18.34 6.55 2.04
CA LYS A 93 -19.20 6.00 0.97
C LYS A 93 -18.43 5.22 -0.12
N LEU A 94 -17.35 4.58 0.28
CA LEU A 94 -16.49 3.74 -0.55
C LEU A 94 -16.92 2.27 -0.49
N ASP A 95 -16.58 1.51 -1.52
CA ASP A 95 -16.90 0.09 -1.65
C ASP A 95 -15.76 -0.79 -1.09
N TYR A 96 -14.51 -0.49 -1.45
CA TYR A 96 -13.31 -1.18 -0.96
C TYR A 96 -12.04 -0.33 -1.12
N ILE A 97 -10.94 -0.77 -0.51
CA ILE A 97 -9.60 -0.21 -0.71
C ILE A 97 -8.68 -1.17 -1.47
N VAL A 98 -7.76 -0.61 -2.24
CA VAL A 98 -6.63 -1.33 -2.84
C VAL A 98 -5.33 -0.77 -2.30
N ARG A 99 -4.44 -1.65 -1.89
CA ARG A 99 -3.13 -1.29 -1.35
C ARG A 99 -2.03 -2.24 -1.81
N SER A 100 -0.77 -1.97 -1.47
CA SER A 100 0.37 -2.79 -1.89
C SER A 100 1.25 -3.22 -0.70
N HIS A 101 2.43 -2.63 -0.52
CA HIS A 101 3.39 -2.74 0.61
C HIS A 101 3.86 -4.13 1.08
N GLU A 102 3.04 -5.16 1.05
CA GLU A 102 3.33 -6.52 1.49
C GLU A 102 3.44 -7.47 0.30
N VAL A 103 4.50 -8.29 0.30
CA VAL A 103 4.67 -9.37 -0.67
C VAL A 103 3.57 -10.42 -0.46
N LYS A 104 2.95 -10.88 -1.55
CA LYS A 104 1.95 -11.96 -1.54
C LYS A 104 2.32 -13.02 -2.55
N GLN A 105 2.11 -14.30 -2.21
CA GLN A 105 2.58 -15.43 -3.02
C GLN A 105 2.01 -15.42 -4.44
N GLU A 106 0.71 -15.15 -4.60
CA GLU A 106 0.05 -15.05 -5.91
C GLU A 106 0.07 -13.63 -6.50
N GLY A 107 0.83 -12.72 -5.89
CA GLY A 107 0.90 -11.30 -6.25
C GLY A 107 -0.29 -10.47 -5.74
N TYR A 108 -1.31 -11.08 -5.13
CA TYR A 108 -2.41 -10.36 -4.52
C TYR A 108 -3.02 -11.14 -3.34
N GLU A 109 -3.82 -10.45 -2.52
CA GLU A 109 -4.62 -11.04 -1.44
C GLU A 109 -5.89 -10.21 -1.21
N VAL A 110 -6.99 -10.88 -0.89
CA VAL A 110 -8.28 -10.22 -0.59
C VAL A 110 -8.69 -10.59 0.82
N ILE A 111 -8.81 -9.60 1.70
CA ILE A 111 -9.16 -9.76 3.11
C ILE A 111 -10.25 -8.78 3.54
N HIS A 112 -10.63 -8.82 4.82
CA HIS A 112 -11.66 -7.96 5.41
C HIS A 112 -12.99 -8.05 4.67
N ASP A 113 -13.43 -9.28 4.38
CA ASP A 113 -14.67 -9.57 3.63
C ASP A 113 -14.73 -8.86 2.28
N GLY A 114 -13.64 -8.92 1.51
CA GLY A 114 -13.54 -8.34 0.17
C GLY A 114 -13.23 -6.84 0.15
N LYS A 115 -13.01 -6.20 1.30
CA LYS A 115 -12.92 -4.74 1.40
C LYS A 115 -11.51 -4.18 1.45
N CYS A 116 -10.51 -5.04 1.69
CA CYS A 116 -9.10 -4.65 1.67
C CYS A 116 -8.35 -5.61 0.75
N ILE A 117 -7.80 -5.05 -0.32
CA ILE A 117 -7.12 -5.82 -1.37
C ILE A 117 -5.66 -5.41 -1.38
N THR A 118 -4.77 -6.39 -1.25
CA THR A 118 -3.34 -6.19 -1.50
C THR A 118 -3.00 -6.61 -2.93
N VAL A 119 -2.26 -5.79 -3.66
CA VAL A 119 -1.65 -6.11 -4.97
C VAL A 119 -0.17 -5.78 -4.96
N PHE A 120 0.65 -6.70 -5.45
CA PHE A 120 2.10 -6.63 -5.44
C PHE A 120 2.66 -7.03 -6.81
N SER A 121 3.42 -6.13 -7.45
CA SER A 121 3.80 -6.27 -8.86
C SER A 121 5.28 -6.58 -9.08
N ALA A 122 6.02 -7.00 -8.05
CA ALA A 122 7.40 -7.46 -8.19
C ALA A 122 7.46 -9.00 -8.05
N PRO A 123 7.38 -9.76 -9.15
CA PRO A 123 7.55 -11.22 -9.10
C PRO A 123 8.97 -11.59 -8.70
N ASN A 124 9.13 -12.73 -8.02
CA ASN A 124 10.38 -13.20 -7.44
C ASN A 124 11.13 -12.10 -6.68
N TYR A 125 10.45 -11.47 -5.71
CA TYR A 125 10.96 -10.30 -5.01
C TYR A 125 12.38 -10.55 -4.46
N CYS A 126 13.28 -9.61 -4.76
CA CYS A 126 14.72 -9.68 -4.44
C CYS A 126 15.40 -10.99 -4.87
N ASP A 127 14.96 -11.58 -5.99
CA ASP A 127 15.51 -12.82 -6.58
C ASP A 127 15.45 -14.06 -5.67
N GLN A 128 14.67 -14.00 -4.60
CA GLN A 128 14.67 -15.03 -3.54
C GLN A 128 13.26 -15.55 -3.19
N MET A 129 12.25 -14.68 -3.22
CA MET A 129 10.95 -15.01 -2.62
C MET A 129 10.12 -15.99 -3.47
N GLY A 130 10.37 -16.08 -4.78
CA GLY A 130 9.61 -16.97 -5.68
C GLY A 130 8.11 -16.64 -5.81
N ASN A 131 7.66 -15.47 -5.35
CA ASN A 131 6.28 -15.04 -5.48
C ASN A 131 5.94 -14.64 -6.93
N LYS A 132 4.66 -14.69 -7.30
CA LYS A 132 4.16 -14.02 -8.51
C LYS A 132 4.00 -12.53 -8.28
N GLY A 133 4.01 -11.76 -9.37
CA GLY A 133 3.49 -10.41 -9.41
C GLY A 133 2.03 -10.43 -9.83
N ALA A 134 1.27 -9.39 -9.53
CA ALA A 134 -0.06 -9.18 -10.09
C ALA A 134 -0.35 -7.71 -10.36
N PHE A 135 -1.36 -7.47 -11.20
CA PHE A 135 -2.01 -6.17 -11.39
C PHE A 135 -3.53 -6.35 -11.43
N ILE A 136 -4.27 -5.25 -11.25
CA ILE A 136 -5.74 -5.25 -11.22
C ILE A 136 -6.27 -4.43 -12.39
N ASN A 137 -7.19 -5.01 -13.15
CA ASN A 137 -8.01 -4.30 -14.13
C ASN A 137 -9.34 -3.90 -13.51
N ILE A 138 -9.68 -2.62 -13.61
CA ILE A 138 -10.95 -2.03 -13.16
C ILE A 138 -11.52 -1.25 -14.34
N THR A 139 -12.80 -1.50 -14.67
CA THR A 139 -13.50 -0.85 -15.77
C THR A 139 -14.54 0.14 -15.24
N GLY A 140 -14.87 1.19 -16.00
CA GLY A 140 -15.74 2.27 -15.50
C GLY A 140 -17.18 1.85 -15.21
N ASP A 141 -17.68 0.85 -15.93
CA ASP A 141 -19.00 0.23 -15.84
C ASP A 141 -19.07 -0.93 -14.83
N ASP A 142 -17.95 -1.63 -14.62
CA ASP A 142 -17.80 -2.71 -13.65
C ASP A 142 -16.56 -2.46 -12.77
N LEU A 143 -16.81 -2.00 -11.54
CA LEU A 143 -15.79 -1.71 -10.54
C LEU A 143 -15.29 -2.96 -9.80
N THR A 144 -15.66 -4.17 -10.23
CA THR A 144 -15.15 -5.42 -9.67
C THR A 144 -13.67 -5.60 -10.02
N PRO A 145 -12.79 -5.86 -9.05
CA PRO A 145 -11.35 -6.01 -9.30
C PRO A 145 -11.07 -7.32 -10.06
N LYS A 146 -10.45 -7.21 -11.24
CA LYS A 146 -10.02 -8.38 -12.03
C LYS A 146 -8.51 -8.53 -11.95
N PHE A 147 -8.06 -9.56 -11.24
CA PHE A 147 -6.64 -9.82 -11.01
C PHE A 147 -6.00 -10.53 -12.20
N THR A 148 -4.76 -10.15 -12.52
CA THR A 148 -3.91 -10.89 -13.46
C THR A 148 -2.54 -11.06 -12.85
N SER A 149 -2.19 -12.31 -12.53
CA SER A 149 -0.87 -12.66 -12.02
C SER A 149 0.11 -12.95 -13.15
N PHE A 150 1.39 -12.69 -12.90
CA PHE A 150 2.49 -12.90 -13.83
C PHE A 150 3.76 -13.33 -13.10
N GLU A 151 4.66 -13.98 -13.82
CA GLU A 151 5.90 -14.53 -13.28
C GLU A 151 7.10 -13.63 -13.58
N ALA A 152 8.21 -13.90 -12.90
CA ALA A 152 9.46 -13.19 -13.14
C ALA A 152 10.04 -13.53 -14.51
N VAL A 153 10.81 -12.61 -15.05
CA VAL A 153 11.56 -12.78 -16.30
C VAL A 153 13.05 -12.64 -16.03
N PRO A 154 13.92 -13.24 -16.86
CA PRO A 154 15.36 -13.07 -16.71
C PRO A 154 15.79 -11.59 -16.78
N HIS A 155 16.75 -11.20 -15.95
CA HIS A 155 17.38 -9.87 -15.97
C HIS A 155 18.91 -10.00 -15.92
N PRO A 156 19.68 -8.93 -16.22
CA PRO A 156 21.13 -8.94 -16.13
C PRO A 156 21.65 -9.31 -14.75
N ASN A 157 22.87 -9.83 -14.70
CA ASN A 157 23.52 -10.30 -13.47
C ASN A 157 23.99 -9.14 -12.56
N VAL A 158 23.03 -8.42 -11.98
CA VAL A 158 23.25 -7.43 -10.93
C VAL A 158 22.41 -7.86 -9.73
N LYS A 159 23.06 -8.13 -8.61
CA LYS A 159 22.36 -8.59 -7.40
C LYS A 159 21.43 -7.51 -6.86
N PRO A 160 20.29 -7.89 -6.24
CA PRO A 160 19.49 -6.98 -5.43
C PRO A 160 20.38 -6.28 -4.41
N MET A 161 20.08 -5.02 -4.11
CA MET A 161 20.79 -4.21 -3.11
C MET A 161 22.28 -3.95 -3.40
N ALA A 162 22.78 -4.18 -4.62
CA ALA A 162 24.20 -3.96 -4.98
C ALA A 162 24.73 -2.54 -4.70
N TYR A 163 23.85 -1.53 -4.63
CA TYR A 163 24.20 -0.13 -4.37
C TYR A 163 23.71 0.38 -3.01
N ALA A 164 23.15 -0.51 -2.17
CA ALA A 164 22.67 -0.14 -0.84
C ALA A 164 23.82 0.00 0.16
N ASN A 165 23.52 0.53 1.35
CA ASN A 165 24.48 0.53 2.44
C ASN A 165 24.89 -0.93 2.76
N PRO A 166 26.20 -1.25 2.85
CA PRO A 166 26.67 -2.62 3.10
C PRO A 166 26.08 -3.28 4.35
N LEU A 167 25.67 -2.50 5.35
CA LEU A 167 24.98 -3.01 6.54
C LEU A 167 23.68 -3.76 6.21
N PHE A 168 23.02 -3.44 5.09
CA PHE A 168 21.82 -4.13 4.62
C PHE A 168 22.11 -5.30 3.66
N GLY A 169 23.33 -5.42 3.12
CA GLY A 169 23.72 -6.49 2.18
C GLY A 169 24.21 -7.78 2.86
N LEU A 170 24.16 -7.84 4.19
CA LEU A 170 24.52 -9.02 5.00
C LEU A 170 23.35 -10.01 5.18
N PHE A 171 22.19 -9.73 4.57
CA PHE A 171 20.98 -10.56 4.63
C PHE A 171 20.52 -10.96 3.23
#